data_AF-A0A2P2JEI3-F1
#
_entry.id   AF-A0A2P2JEI3-F1
#
_cell.length_a   1.000
_cell.length_b   1.000
_cell.length_c   1.000
_cell.angle_alpha   90.00
_cell.angle_beta   90.00
_cell.angle_gamma   90.00
#
_symmetry.space_group_name_H-M   'P 1'
#
loop_
_entity.id
_entity.type
_entity.pdbx_description
1 polymer ?
#
loop_
_entity_poly.entity_id
_entity_poly.type
_entity_poly.pdbx_seq_one_letter_code
_entity_poly.pdbx_strand_id
1 'polypeptide(L)'
;MTRRRLLVLLKPFDMYPGGGRGGKGAPSSTHAFSRFANPQIVHHLDNRRKVHQDAVKFCQNILRRKSVDWETMFRTGLSQPIRHFDLVVTVGGDGTLLQASHFIDDSIPVLGVNSDPTQLEEVQEFSNDFDATRSTGYLCAATVKNFEQVIDDILADRRMPSTLSRISLSVNSQLLLTYALNDLLIAHPCPATISRFSFK
;
A
#
# COMPACT_ATOMS: atom_id res chain seq x y z
N MET A 1 15.16 -4.46 28.57
CA MET A 1 14.75 -5.06 27.29
C MET A 1 14.72 -3.95 26.25
N THR A 2 15.38 -4.13 25.12
CA THR A 2 15.34 -3.18 24.00
C THR A 2 13.93 -3.14 23.43
N ARG A 3 13.34 -1.95 23.29
CA ARG A 3 12.03 -1.82 22.63
C ARG A 3 12.18 -2.11 21.15
N ARG A 4 11.25 -2.88 20.59
CA ARG A 4 11.20 -3.08 19.13
C ARG A 4 10.88 -1.76 18.45
N ARG A 5 11.56 -1.51 17.33
CA ARG A 5 11.37 -0.33 16.49
C ARG A 5 10.61 -0.71 15.23
N LEU A 6 9.44 -0.11 15.03
CA LEU A 6 8.52 -0.42 13.92
C LEU A 6 8.48 0.76 12.94
N LEU A 7 8.49 0.47 11.65
CA LEU A 7 8.13 1.45 10.62
C LEU A 7 6.70 1.22 10.19
N VAL A 8 5.84 2.23 10.34
CA VAL A 8 4.46 2.19 9.86
C VAL A 8 4.39 2.90 8.50
N LEU A 9 4.26 2.12 7.44
CA LEU A 9 4.19 2.62 6.08
C LEU A 9 2.73 2.82 5.63
N LEU A 10 2.38 4.05 5.27
CA LEU A 10 1.01 4.46 5.01
C LEU A 10 0.75 4.65 3.51
N LYS A 11 -0.39 4.18 3.02
CA LYS A 11 -0.96 4.69 1.76
C LYS A 11 -1.29 6.19 1.95
N PRO A 12 -1.03 7.07 0.97
CA PRO A 12 -1.39 8.47 1.07
C PRO A 12 -2.91 8.64 1.10
N PHE A 13 -3.39 9.64 1.83
CA PHE A 13 -4.81 9.94 1.98
C PHE A 13 -5.45 10.65 0.78
N ASP A 14 -4.65 11.01 -0.22
CA ASP A 14 -5.00 11.34 -1.62
C ASP A 14 -3.83 12.13 -2.24
N MET A 15 -3.44 11.78 -3.46
CA MET A 15 -2.77 12.70 -4.39
C MET A 15 -3.59 12.74 -5.67
N TYR A 16 -4.73 13.44 -5.63
CA TYR A 16 -5.20 14.06 -6.85
C TYR A 16 -4.28 15.25 -7.13
N PRO A 17 -3.70 15.39 -8.34
CA PRO A 17 -2.93 16.58 -8.67
C PRO A 17 -3.91 17.77 -8.67
N GLY A 18 -3.94 18.52 -7.58
CA GLY A 18 -4.87 19.65 -7.42
C GLY A 18 -4.99 20.25 -6.02
N GLY A 19 -4.29 19.72 -5.01
CA GLY A 19 -4.47 20.17 -3.62
C GLY A 19 -3.17 20.53 -2.89
N GLY A 20 -2.58 21.69 -3.18
CA GLY A 20 -1.81 22.44 -2.18
C GLY A 20 -0.47 23.06 -2.60
N ARG A 21 -0.41 24.39 -2.44
CA ARG A 21 0.74 25.32 -2.35
C ARG A 21 1.38 25.83 -3.65
N GLY A 22 0.83 26.95 -4.12
CA GLY A 22 1.60 28.20 -4.18
C GLY A 22 2.67 28.33 -5.27
N GLY A 23 2.25 28.32 -6.54
CA GLY A 23 2.99 28.94 -7.64
C GLY A 23 2.02 29.80 -8.44
N LYS A 24 2.18 31.13 -8.44
CA LYS A 24 1.38 32.03 -9.26
C LYS A 24 1.64 31.69 -10.74
N GLY A 25 0.68 31.09 -11.45
CA GLY A 25 0.73 31.02 -12.91
C GLY A 25 0.26 29.74 -13.62
N ALA A 26 -0.37 28.76 -12.97
CA ALA A 26 -0.92 27.59 -13.67
C ALA A 26 -2.47 27.59 -13.65
N PRO A 27 -3.17 27.28 -14.77
CA PRO A 27 -4.63 27.20 -14.77
C PRO A 27 -5.09 26.10 -13.82
N SER A 28 -6.03 26.44 -12.94
CA SER A 28 -6.67 25.54 -11.97
C SER A 28 -7.46 24.44 -12.69
N SER A 29 -6.88 23.24 -12.78
CA SER A 29 -7.52 22.04 -13.35
C SER A 29 -8.65 21.44 -12.48
N THR A 30 -8.87 21.99 -11.27
CA THR A 30 -9.93 21.56 -10.35
C THR A 30 -11.34 21.77 -10.88
N HIS A 31 -11.56 22.69 -11.82
CA HIS A 31 -12.89 22.91 -12.42
C HIS A 31 -13.24 21.94 -13.56
N ALA A 32 -12.29 21.16 -14.08
CA ALA A 32 -12.55 20.28 -15.23
C ALA A 32 -13.14 18.92 -14.83
N PHE A 33 -12.72 18.36 -13.69
CA PHE A 33 -13.18 17.03 -13.25
C PHE A 33 -14.56 17.03 -12.58
N SER A 34 -14.98 18.14 -11.95
CA SER A 34 -16.26 18.18 -11.25
C SER A 34 -17.47 18.21 -12.17
N ARG A 35 -17.29 18.49 -13.47
CA ARG A 35 -18.39 18.63 -14.43
C ARG A 35 -18.87 17.31 -15.04
N PHE A 36 -18.12 16.23 -14.87
CA PHE A 36 -18.40 14.93 -15.51
C PHE A 36 -18.32 13.71 -14.56
N ALA A 37 -18.03 13.92 -13.28
CA ALA A 37 -17.95 12.82 -12.31
C ALA A 37 -19.34 12.42 -11.81
N ASN A 38 -19.71 11.14 -11.94
CA ASN A 38 -20.93 10.59 -11.34
C ASN A 38 -20.88 10.83 -9.81
N PRO A 39 -21.88 11.50 -9.19
CA PRO A 39 -21.93 11.76 -7.76
C PRO A 39 -21.75 10.52 -6.87
N GLN A 40 -22.25 9.36 -7.32
CA GLN A 40 -22.09 8.09 -6.60
C GLN A 40 -20.60 7.67 -6.54
N ILE A 41 -19.85 7.85 -7.63
CA ILE A 41 -18.41 7.55 -7.69
C ILE A 41 -17.63 8.47 -6.76
N VAL A 42 -17.96 9.77 -6.75
CA VAL A 42 -17.30 10.75 -5.86
C VAL A 42 -17.55 10.38 -4.40
N HIS A 43 -18.81 10.11 -4.04
CA HIS A 43 -19.17 9.66 -2.68
C HIS A 43 -18.44 8.36 -2.29
N HIS A 44 -18.34 7.41 -3.22
CA HIS A 44 -17.62 6.15 -2.99
C HIS A 44 -16.12 6.39 -2.74
N LEU A 45 -15.48 7.27 -3.52
CA LEU A 45 -14.07 7.63 -3.33
C LEU A 45 -13.83 8.33 -1.98
N ASP A 46 -14.70 9.28 -1.61
CA ASP A 46 -14.65 9.95 -0.31
C ASP A 46 -14.84 8.97 0.85
N ASN A 47 -15.76 7.99 0.70
CA ASN A 47 -15.95 6.94 1.69
C ASN A 47 -14.67 6.11 1.88
N ARG A 48 -14.05 5.64 0.78
CA ARG A 48 -12.80 4.86 0.84
C ARG A 48 -11.65 5.64 1.49
N ARG A 49 -11.55 6.93 1.19
CA ARG A 49 -10.60 7.83 1.85
C ARG A 49 -10.84 7.88 3.35
N LYS A 50 -12.09 8.07 3.78
CA LYS A 50 -12.46 8.14 5.21
C LYS A 50 -12.18 6.83 5.93
N VAL A 51 -12.59 5.70 5.35
CA VAL A 51 -12.33 4.36 5.90
C VAL A 51 -10.83 4.13 6.06
N HIS A 52 -10.02 4.49 5.06
CA HIS A 52 -8.58 4.39 5.16
C HIS A 52 -7.98 5.29 6.26
N GLN A 53 -8.43 6.55 6.37
CA GLN A 53 -8.00 7.47 7.44
C GLN A 53 -8.32 6.91 8.83
N ASP A 54 -9.51 6.37 9.01
CA ASP A 54 -9.94 5.81 10.29
C ASP A 54 -9.18 4.52 10.62
N ALA A 55 -8.86 3.69 9.62
CA ALA A 55 -7.97 2.55 9.76
C ALA A 55 -6.56 2.95 10.22
N VAL A 56 -5.98 4.01 9.64
CA VAL A 56 -4.66 4.52 10.06
C VAL A 56 -4.71 5.00 11.51
N LYS A 57 -5.71 5.81 11.88
CA LYS A 57 -5.88 6.29 13.27
C LYS A 57 -6.03 5.10 14.23
N PHE A 58 -6.80 4.09 13.85
CA PHE A 58 -7.01 2.88 14.64
C PHE A 58 -5.70 2.15 14.91
N CYS A 59 -4.92 1.86 13.87
CA CYS A 59 -3.60 1.22 14.00
C CYS A 59 -2.65 2.03 14.89
N GLN A 60 -2.58 3.36 14.68
CA GLN A 60 -1.74 4.25 15.50
C GLN A 60 -2.19 4.31 16.96
N ASN A 61 -3.50 4.27 17.23
CA ASN A 61 -4.04 4.22 18.59
C ASN A 61 -3.65 2.93 19.30
N ILE A 62 -3.66 1.79 18.60
CA ILE A 62 -3.19 0.51 19.15
C ILE A 62 -1.71 0.61 19.48
N LEU A 63 -0.86 1.02 18.53
CA LEU A 63 0.59 1.10 18.73
C LEU A 63 0.99 2.02 19.88
N ARG A 64 0.26 3.13 20.09
CA ARG A 64 0.46 4.03 21.24
C ARG A 64 0.30 3.35 22.61
N ARG A 65 -0.50 2.27 22.69
CA ARG A 65 -0.72 1.50 23.92
C ARG A 65 0.29 0.36 24.10
N LYS A 66 1.14 0.08 23.11
CA LYS A 66 2.13 -1.00 23.14
C LYS A 66 3.51 -0.46 23.53
N SER A 67 4.33 -1.32 24.12
CA SER A 67 5.70 -1.00 24.53
C SER A 67 6.70 -1.09 23.36
N VAL A 68 6.45 -0.35 22.29
CA VAL A 68 7.25 -0.32 21.06
C VAL A 68 7.55 1.11 20.64
N ASP A 69 8.71 1.33 20.01
CA ASP A 69 9.02 2.59 19.36
C ASP A 69 8.56 2.50 17.91
N TRP A 70 7.94 3.54 17.37
CA TRP A 70 7.48 3.52 15.99
C TRP A 70 7.52 4.88 15.34
N GLU A 71 7.72 4.89 14.03
CA GLU A 71 7.62 6.07 13.19
C GLU A 71 6.68 5.82 12.01
N THR A 72 6.18 6.89 11.41
CA THR A 72 5.29 6.81 10.25
C THR A 72 5.91 7.45 9.04
N MET A 73 5.70 6.83 7.89
CA MET A 73 6.09 7.35 6.60
C MET A 73 5.01 7.04 5.57
N PHE A 74 4.73 7.97 4.66
CA PHE A 74 3.92 7.64 3.50
C PHE A 74 4.76 6.88 2.48
N ARG A 75 4.17 5.88 1.82
CA ARG A 75 4.85 5.08 0.79
C ARG A 75 5.43 5.91 -0.36
N THR A 76 4.88 7.11 -0.63
CA THR A 76 5.40 8.07 -1.61
C THR A 76 6.68 8.78 -1.17
N GLY A 77 7.03 8.73 0.12
CA GLY A 77 8.29 9.25 0.66
C GLY A 77 9.44 8.24 0.63
N LEU A 78 9.19 6.99 0.24
CA LEU A 78 10.23 5.98 0.11
C LEU A 78 11.16 6.31 -1.05
N SER A 79 12.42 6.56 -0.71
CA SER A 79 13.50 6.85 -1.67
C SER A 79 14.79 6.09 -1.36
N GLN A 80 14.87 5.50 -0.18
CA GLN A 80 16.04 4.78 0.32
C GLN A 80 15.61 3.42 0.88
N PRO A 81 16.50 2.41 0.89
CA PRO A 81 16.23 1.13 1.54
C PRO A 81 15.84 1.31 3.01
N ILE A 82 14.82 0.58 3.44
CA ILE A 82 14.35 0.53 4.82
C ILE A 82 15.35 -0.31 5.62
N ARG A 83 15.91 0.29 6.68
CA ARG A 83 16.92 -0.33 7.56
C ARG A 83 16.64 0.04 9.01
N HIS A 84 17.20 -0.74 9.93
CA HIS A 84 17.17 -0.45 11.38
C HIS A 84 15.78 -0.51 12.04
N PHE A 85 14.85 -1.26 11.43
CA PHE A 85 13.56 -1.60 12.03
C PHE A 85 13.47 -3.10 12.25
N ASP A 86 12.73 -3.50 13.27
CA ASP A 86 12.47 -4.91 13.57
C ASP A 86 11.23 -5.45 12.84
N LEU A 87 10.38 -4.54 12.34
CA LEU A 87 9.15 -4.87 11.61
C LEU A 87 8.69 -3.65 10.79
N VAL A 88 8.25 -3.89 9.56
CA VAL A 88 7.49 -2.91 8.77
C VAL A 88 6.01 -3.26 8.81
N VAL A 89 5.15 -2.32 9.22
CA VAL A 89 3.70 -2.46 9.20
C VAL A 89 3.15 -1.60 8.07
N THR A 90 2.59 -2.20 7.03
CA THR A 90 1.99 -1.45 5.92
C THR A 90 0.48 -1.31 6.14
N VAL A 91 -0.05 -0.09 6.12
CA VAL A 91 -1.49 0.18 6.23
C VAL A 91 -2.02 0.66 4.88
N GLY A 92 -2.82 -0.16 4.21
CA GLY A 92 -3.29 0.07 2.85
C GLY A 92 -3.93 -1.17 2.24
N GLY A 93 -3.62 -1.48 0.99
CA GLY A 93 -3.89 -2.79 0.38
C GLY A 93 -2.59 -3.46 -0.05
N ASP A 94 -2.67 -4.49 -0.88
CA ASP A 94 -1.50 -5.23 -1.38
C ASP A 94 -0.49 -4.30 -2.06
N GLY A 95 -0.95 -3.29 -2.80
CA GLY A 95 -0.08 -2.31 -3.45
C GLY A 95 0.84 -1.53 -2.48
N THR A 96 0.43 -1.33 -1.22
CA THR A 96 1.32 -0.69 -0.22
C THR A 96 2.39 -1.65 0.26
N LEU A 97 2.05 -2.94 0.44
CA LEU A 97 3.01 -3.98 0.80
C LEU A 97 3.99 -4.25 -0.35
N LEU A 98 3.50 -4.32 -1.59
CA LEU A 98 4.34 -4.45 -2.78
C LEU A 98 5.32 -3.30 -2.90
N GLN A 99 4.88 -2.07 -2.65
CA GLN A 99 5.81 -0.93 -2.65
C GLN A 99 6.86 -1.05 -1.55
N ALA A 100 6.50 -1.47 -0.33
CA ALA A 100 7.48 -1.73 0.73
C ALA A 100 8.50 -2.80 0.33
N SER A 101 8.05 -3.85 -0.38
CA SER A 101 8.89 -4.97 -0.81
C SER A 101 10.05 -4.56 -1.72
N HIS A 102 9.96 -3.42 -2.41
CA HIS A 102 11.05 -2.90 -3.25
C HIS A 102 12.18 -2.24 -2.44
N PHE A 103 11.93 -1.85 -1.20
CA PHE A 103 12.88 -1.13 -0.35
C PHE A 103 13.40 -1.96 0.83
N ILE A 104 13.01 -3.23 0.92
CA ILE A 104 13.37 -4.10 2.05
C ILE A 104 14.17 -5.31 1.58
N ASP A 105 15.09 -5.76 2.43
CA ASP A 105 15.79 -7.04 2.28
C ASP A 105 15.06 -8.15 3.04
N ASP A 106 15.70 -9.31 3.20
CA ASP A 106 15.17 -10.47 3.91
C ASP A 106 15.36 -10.41 5.44
N SER A 107 15.98 -9.35 5.97
CA SER A 107 16.26 -9.22 7.40
C SER A 107 15.09 -8.63 8.20
N ILE A 108 14.17 -7.91 7.55
CA ILE A 108 13.06 -7.22 8.22
C ILE A 108 11.72 -7.80 7.73
N PRO A 109 10.89 -8.38 8.62
CA PRO A 109 9.56 -8.86 8.26
C PRO A 109 8.60 -7.72 7.91
N VAL A 110 7.60 -8.01 7.07
CA VAL A 110 6.55 -7.06 6.67
C VAL A 110 5.18 -7.59 7.08
N LEU A 111 4.43 -6.78 7.84
CA LEU A 111 3.03 -7.03 8.19
C LEU A 111 2.11 -6.17 7.33
N GLY A 112 1.38 -6.80 6.41
CA GLY A 112 0.31 -6.14 5.66
C GLY A 112 -0.99 -6.00 6.45
N VAL A 113 -1.49 -4.78 6.58
CA VAL A 113 -2.80 -4.44 7.16
C VAL A 113 -3.70 -3.89 6.06
N ASN A 114 -4.69 -4.68 5.66
CA ASN A 114 -5.73 -4.27 4.73
C ASN A 114 -6.66 -3.24 5.41
N SER A 115 -6.49 -1.97 5.05
CA SER A 115 -7.22 -0.85 5.63
C SER A 115 -8.64 -0.70 5.10
N ASP A 116 -8.93 -1.30 3.94
CA ASP A 116 -10.18 -1.11 3.20
C ASP A 116 -10.59 -2.42 2.50
N PRO A 117 -10.88 -3.49 3.27
CA PRO A 117 -11.22 -4.80 2.71
C PRO A 117 -12.55 -4.74 1.95
N THR A 118 -12.67 -5.55 0.88
CA THR A 118 -13.91 -5.68 0.12
C THR A 118 -15.06 -6.12 1.03
N GLN A 119 -16.18 -5.41 0.92
CA GLN A 119 -17.43 -5.71 1.64
C GLN A 119 -18.40 -6.34 0.66
N LEU A 120 -18.88 -7.56 0.96
CA LEU A 120 -19.72 -8.33 0.03
C LEU A 120 -21.07 -7.64 -0.20
N GLU A 121 -21.60 -6.99 0.83
CA GLU A 121 -22.87 -6.28 0.80
C GLU A 121 -22.81 -5.10 -0.19
N GLU A 122 -21.73 -4.29 -0.14
CA GLU A 122 -21.54 -3.17 -1.07
C GLU A 122 -21.38 -3.65 -2.52
N VAL A 123 -20.65 -4.74 -2.74
CA VAL A 123 -20.49 -5.29 -4.10
C VAL A 123 -21.83 -5.74 -4.66
N GLN A 124 -22.68 -6.40 -3.85
CA GLN A 124 -24.00 -6.82 -4.29
C GLN A 124 -24.91 -5.62 -4.61
N GLU A 125 -24.85 -4.56 -3.81
CA GLU A 125 -25.68 -3.36 -3.98
C GLU A 125 -25.30 -2.55 -5.23
N PHE A 126 -24.00 -2.37 -5.50
CA PHE A 126 -23.52 -1.40 -6.49
C PHE A 126 -22.95 -2.00 -7.78
N SER A 127 -22.86 -3.34 -7.90
CA SER A 127 -22.22 -4.03 -9.05
C SER A 127 -22.78 -3.67 -10.43
N ASN A 128 -24.04 -3.23 -10.52
CA ASN A 128 -24.66 -2.84 -11.78
C ASN A 128 -24.28 -1.41 -12.23
N ASP A 129 -23.81 -0.56 -11.30
CA ASP A 129 -23.51 0.84 -11.57
C ASP A 129 -22.00 1.06 -11.78
N PHE A 130 -21.16 0.42 -10.96
CA PHE A 130 -19.71 0.52 -11.04
C PHE A 130 -19.02 -0.64 -10.29
N ASP A 131 -17.71 -0.78 -10.50
CA ASP A 131 -16.89 -1.70 -9.72
C ASP A 131 -16.75 -1.20 -8.26
N ALA A 132 -17.57 -1.75 -7.37
CA ALA A 132 -17.56 -1.44 -5.94
C ALA A 132 -16.59 -2.31 -5.14
N THR A 133 -15.76 -3.14 -5.81
CA THR A 133 -14.77 -3.94 -5.10
C THR A 133 -13.72 -3.04 -4.44
N ARG A 134 -13.37 -3.38 -3.19
CA ARG A 134 -12.28 -2.71 -2.46
C ARG A 134 -11.02 -3.57 -2.54
N SER A 135 -10.17 -3.56 -1.52
CA SER A 135 -8.95 -4.37 -1.55
C SER A 135 -9.23 -5.80 -1.10
N THR A 136 -8.86 -6.80 -1.90
CA THR A 136 -8.89 -8.21 -1.44
C THR A 136 -7.86 -8.45 -0.35
N GLY A 137 -6.63 -7.94 -0.52
CA GLY A 137 -5.58 -8.03 0.50
C GLY A 137 -4.97 -9.43 0.61
N TYR A 138 -4.61 -10.05 -0.53
CA TYR A 138 -4.05 -11.40 -0.56
C TYR A 138 -2.72 -11.51 0.18
N LEU A 139 -1.94 -10.44 0.22
CA LEU A 139 -0.66 -10.36 0.94
C LEU A 139 -0.83 -9.81 2.36
N CYS A 140 -1.99 -9.22 2.67
CA CYS A 140 -2.27 -8.65 3.98
C CYS A 140 -2.67 -9.73 4.99
N ALA A 141 -1.91 -9.83 6.08
CA ALA A 141 -2.14 -10.78 7.17
C ALA A 141 -3.12 -10.27 8.24
N ALA A 142 -3.54 -9.01 8.15
CA ALA A 142 -4.44 -8.36 9.09
C ALA A 142 -5.39 -7.36 8.40
N THR A 143 -6.45 -6.99 9.11
CA THR A 143 -7.34 -5.86 8.85
C THR A 143 -7.51 -5.08 10.14
N VAL A 144 -8.24 -3.96 10.12
CA VAL A 144 -8.63 -3.25 11.36
C VAL A 144 -9.36 -4.16 12.38
N LYS A 145 -10.04 -5.21 11.93
CA LYS A 145 -10.79 -6.11 12.81
C LYS A 145 -9.90 -6.97 13.71
N ASN A 146 -8.68 -7.28 13.28
CA ASN A 146 -7.77 -8.20 13.99
C ASN A 146 -6.35 -7.67 14.19
N PHE A 147 -6.06 -6.43 13.78
CA PHE A 147 -4.71 -5.86 13.86
C PHE A 147 -4.11 -5.92 15.28
N GLU A 148 -4.89 -5.61 16.32
CA GLU A 148 -4.41 -5.65 17.72
C GLU A 148 -3.95 -7.06 18.12
N GLN A 149 -4.74 -8.08 17.81
CA GLN A 149 -4.37 -9.47 18.09
C GLN A 149 -3.10 -9.87 17.32
N VAL A 150 -3.04 -9.54 16.02
CA VAL A 150 -1.92 -9.92 15.16
C VAL A 150 -0.62 -9.26 15.62
N ILE A 151 -0.64 -7.98 15.96
CA ILE A 151 0.56 -7.30 16.43
C ILE A 151 1.00 -7.84 17.79
N ASP A 152 0.06 -8.16 18.69
CA ASP A 152 0.39 -8.76 19.99
C ASP A 152 1.05 -10.13 19.85
N ASP A 153 0.58 -10.96 18.92
CA ASP A 153 1.19 -12.26 18.64
C ASP A 153 2.59 -12.13 18.05
N ILE A 154 2.84 -11.13 17.19
CA ILE A 154 4.18 -10.86 16.65
C ILE A 154 5.12 -10.35 17.75
N LEU A 155 4.66 -9.39 18.57
CA LEU A 155 5.46 -8.81 19.66
C LEU A 155 5.80 -9.81 20.75
N ALA A 156 4.96 -10.82 20.95
CA ALA A 156 5.17 -11.91 21.89
C ALA A 156 5.82 -13.15 21.26
N ASP A 157 6.34 -13.06 20.04
CA ASP A 157 6.98 -14.17 19.31
C ASP A 157 6.11 -15.42 19.13
N ARG A 158 4.79 -15.26 19.15
CA ARG A 158 3.80 -16.32 18.90
C ARG A 158 3.45 -16.48 17.42
N ARG A 159 3.79 -15.49 16.59
CA ARG A 159 3.56 -15.51 15.15
C ARG A 159 4.85 -15.23 14.39
N MET A 160 5.30 -16.23 13.62
CA MET A 160 6.50 -16.14 12.79
C MET A 160 6.17 -15.65 11.37
N PRO A 161 7.09 -14.90 10.72
CA PRO A 161 6.94 -14.51 9.33
C PRO A 161 7.10 -15.73 8.39
N SER A 162 6.42 -15.69 7.24
CA SER A 162 6.67 -16.60 6.13
C SER A 162 7.66 -15.96 5.14
N THR A 163 8.47 -16.79 4.48
CA THR A 163 9.38 -16.34 3.43
C THR A 163 8.68 -16.39 2.07
N LEU A 164 8.79 -15.31 1.29
CA LEU A 164 8.31 -15.24 -0.09
C LEU A 164 9.51 -15.04 -1.02
N SER A 165 9.56 -15.83 -2.11
CA SER A 165 10.57 -15.65 -3.15
C SER A 165 10.27 -14.41 -3.98
N ARG A 166 11.31 -13.67 -4.37
CA ARG A 166 11.20 -12.53 -5.27
C ARG A 166 11.96 -12.78 -6.56
N ILE A 167 11.49 -12.19 -7.65
CA ILE A 167 12.07 -12.31 -8.98
C ILE A 167 13.25 -11.34 -9.09
N SER A 168 14.43 -11.91 -9.33
CA SER A 168 15.64 -11.18 -9.74
C SER A 168 15.62 -10.96 -11.25
N LEU A 169 15.97 -9.76 -11.70
CA LEU A 169 16.03 -9.42 -13.13
C LEU A 169 17.40 -8.84 -13.49
N SER A 170 17.95 -9.28 -14.62
CA SER A 170 19.10 -8.64 -15.24
C SER A 170 18.73 -8.08 -16.62
N VAL A 171 19.24 -6.89 -16.93
CA VAL A 171 19.09 -6.23 -18.23
C VAL A 171 20.50 -6.01 -18.79
N ASN A 172 20.79 -6.56 -19.97
CA ASN A 172 22.14 -6.53 -20.55
C ASN A 172 23.23 -7.04 -19.59
N SER A 173 22.95 -8.15 -18.89
CA SER A 173 23.81 -8.74 -17.85
C SER A 173 24.03 -7.86 -16.59
N GLN A 174 23.34 -6.72 -16.48
CA GLN A 174 23.35 -5.89 -15.27
C GLN A 174 22.16 -6.24 -14.38
N LEU A 175 22.42 -6.67 -13.15
CA LEU A 175 21.40 -6.98 -12.18
C LEU A 175 20.69 -5.70 -11.72
N LEU A 176 19.35 -5.70 -11.74
CA LEU A 176 18.56 -4.61 -11.17
C LEU A 176 18.58 -4.68 -9.64
N LEU A 177 18.59 -3.50 -9.00
CA LEU A 177 18.64 -3.39 -7.53
C LEU A 177 17.33 -3.77 -6.84
N THR A 178 16.23 -3.82 -7.58
CA THR A 178 14.89 -4.10 -7.07
C THR A 178 14.44 -5.48 -7.53
N TYR A 179 13.86 -6.22 -6.59
CA TYR A 179 13.28 -7.55 -6.85
C TYR A 179 11.76 -7.44 -6.88
N ALA A 180 11.12 -8.04 -7.88
CA ALA A 180 9.67 -8.03 -7.99
C ALA A 180 9.05 -9.14 -7.13
N LEU A 181 8.00 -8.83 -6.36
CA LEU A 181 7.30 -9.81 -5.53
C LEU A 181 6.20 -10.56 -6.31
N ASN A 182 5.48 -9.88 -7.21
CA ASN A 182 4.38 -10.47 -7.97
C ASN A 182 4.83 -10.98 -9.34
N ASP A 183 5.15 -10.06 -10.23
CA ASP A 183 5.38 -10.33 -11.65
C ASP A 183 6.30 -9.27 -12.28
N LEU A 184 6.62 -9.49 -13.56
CA LEU A 184 7.40 -8.56 -14.39
C LEU A 184 6.56 -8.21 -15.63
N LEU A 185 6.44 -6.92 -15.92
CA LEU A 185 5.88 -6.43 -17.17
C LEU A 185 7.00 -6.04 -18.14
N ILE A 186 7.11 -6.77 -19.24
CA ILE A 186 7.95 -6.38 -20.38
C ILE A 186 7.02 -5.97 -21.51
N ALA A 187 7.06 -4.70 -21.90
CA ALA A 187 6.17 -4.16 -22.92
C ALA A 187 6.84 -3.02 -23.69
N HIS A 188 6.36 -2.79 -24.91
CA HIS A 188 6.70 -1.63 -25.71
C HIS A 188 6.18 -0.36 -25.00
N PRO A 189 6.95 0.74 -24.96
CA PRO A 189 6.56 1.96 -24.25
C PRO A 189 5.30 2.61 -24.82
N CYS A 190 5.03 2.43 -26.11
CA CYS A 190 3.75 2.79 -26.73
C CYS A 190 2.73 1.66 -26.54
N PRO A 191 1.62 1.89 -25.81
CA PRO A 191 0.59 0.87 -25.56
C PRO A 191 -0.08 0.31 -26.83
N ALA A 192 -0.08 1.09 -27.92
CA ALA A 192 -0.67 0.68 -29.20
C ALA A 192 0.29 -0.12 -30.10
N THR A 193 1.51 -0.40 -29.65
CA THR A 193 2.53 -1.08 -30.44
C THR A 193 2.81 -2.49 -29.90
N ILE A 194 3.08 -3.42 -30.82
CA ILE A 194 3.39 -4.81 -30.49
C ILE A 194 4.81 -4.93 -29.95
N SER A 195 4.98 -5.72 -28.90
CA SER A 195 6.30 -6.11 -28.37
C SER A 195 6.75 -7.42 -29.02
N ARG A 196 8.00 -7.49 -29.48
CA ARG A 196 8.58 -8.72 -30.06
C ARG A 196 9.49 -9.38 -29.04
N PHE A 197 9.20 -10.64 -28.72
CA PHE A 197 9.97 -11.43 -27.77
C PHE A 197 10.58 -12.66 -28.43
N SER A 198 11.71 -13.12 -27.89
CA SER A 198 12.28 -14.43 -28.18
C SER A 198 12.63 -15.08 -26.85
N PHE A 199 12.16 -16.30 -26.64
CA PHE A 199 12.50 -17.11 -25.49
C PHE A 199 13.51 -18.17 -25.95
N LYS A 200 14.56 -18.39 -25.15
CA LYS A 200 15.55 -19.45 -25.37
C LYS A 200 15.39 -20.51 -24.31
#